data_AF-A0A644VKM3-F1
#
_entry.id   AF-A0A644VKM3-F1
#
_cell.length_a   1.000
_cell.length_b   1.000
_cell.length_c   1.000
_cell.angle_alpha   90.00
_cell.angle_beta   90.00
_cell.angle_gamma   90.00
#
_symmetry.space_group_name_H-M   'P 1'
#
loop_
_entity.id
_entity.type
_entity.pdbx_description
1 polymer ?
#
loop_
_entity_poly.entity_id
_entity_poly.type
_entity_poly.pdbx_seq_one_letter_code
_entity_poly.pdbx_strand_id
1 'polypeptide(L)'
;MGLINVDQLKPGMVLEKNLLAFNGRFLLPRGAVLTEGHIRTMKTWGVVEAEVEGQDGAGIPEVIVPEIPGEILRQAERSVSALFAVPPLRSPMKEIYALALERTAVCLKEGRIDAAGIPENGNLSREKMNGPAGKARGNITPGDLVSRELRLASLPDVYYQIMEVINSARSSAAHIAEAVSRDTSLLARLLKLVNSAFYGFPSKIETVSRAVAVIGTKELSTLALGITAVQYFNDIPPEFVDMQNFWRHSVACGVYARLLASEKVGVSEERLFVAGLLHDLGKLVLFRQIPASAREAMELSAEKRIPVCDAEREVLGFDHAQVGALLLREWKIPAPLETAVRFHHSSTGFPSALEPSLLNVADTLAIAMGMGKSGSSTVPGIRPETWEATGLSAGVFHPVVRQGDRQIDDITAAFLGNGGR
;
A
#
# COMPACT_ATOMS: atom_id res chain seq x y z
N MET A 1 17.59 -17.55 24.00
CA MET A 1 16.39 -17.68 23.14
C MET A 1 16.64 -16.78 21.95
N GLY A 2 16.99 -17.38 20.82
CA GLY A 2 17.41 -16.63 19.64
C GLY A 2 16.42 -16.87 18.51
N LEU A 3 15.58 -15.87 18.24
CA LEU A 3 14.82 -15.83 16.99
C LEU A 3 15.82 -15.44 15.90
N ILE A 4 16.14 -16.37 15.00
CA ILE A 4 17.18 -16.18 13.98
C ILE A 4 16.53 -16.14 12.61
N ASN A 5 16.93 -15.17 11.79
CA ASN A 5 16.47 -15.07 10.41
C ASN A 5 16.92 -16.31 9.61
N VAL A 6 16.06 -16.84 8.75
CA VAL A 6 16.33 -18.05 7.95
C VAL A 6 17.64 -17.97 7.16
N ASP A 7 18.07 -16.76 6.78
CA ASP A 7 19.30 -16.53 6.02
C ASP A 7 20.58 -16.75 6.86
N GLN A 8 20.47 -16.79 8.19
CA GLN A 8 21.56 -17.02 9.12
C GLN A 8 21.59 -18.43 9.71
N LEU A 9 20.60 -19.26 9.40
CA LEU A 9 20.57 -20.64 9.86
C LEU A 9 21.72 -21.42 9.23
N LYS A 10 22.45 -22.17 10.05
CA LYS A 10 23.56 -23.03 9.64
C LYS A 10 23.20 -24.49 9.86
N PRO A 11 23.67 -25.42 9.00
CA PRO A 11 23.58 -26.85 9.29
C PRO A 11 24.16 -27.15 10.68
N GLY A 12 23.45 -27.97 11.46
CA GLY A 12 23.83 -28.31 12.83
C GLY A 12 23.12 -27.50 13.93
N MET A 13 22.44 -26.40 13.60
CA MET A 13 21.59 -25.69 14.57
C MET A 13 20.36 -26.52 14.96
N VAL A 14 19.88 -26.37 16.20
CA VAL A 14 18.75 -27.15 16.74
C VAL A 14 17.54 -26.25 16.95
N LEU A 15 16.39 -26.67 16.42
CA LEU A 15 15.13 -25.94 16.59
C LEU A 15 14.62 -26.04 18.04
N GLU A 16 14.37 -24.89 18.66
CA GLU A 16 13.84 -24.79 20.02
C GLU A 16 12.32 -25.03 20.07
N LYS A 17 11.61 -24.79 18.96
CA LYS A 17 10.17 -25.02 18.80
C LYS A 17 9.84 -25.72 17.47
N ASN A 18 8.60 -26.20 17.36
CA ASN A 18 8.07 -26.70 16.09
C ASN A 18 8.10 -25.57 15.06
N LEU A 19 8.59 -25.88 13.86
CA LEU A 19 8.64 -24.96 12.75
C LEU A 19 7.46 -25.19 11.81
N LEU A 20 6.76 -24.11 11.50
CA LEU A 20 5.64 -24.08 10.56
C LEU A 20 6.01 -23.17 9.38
N ALA A 21 5.47 -23.47 8.20
CA ALA A 21 5.49 -22.56 7.05
C ALA A 21 4.50 -21.41 7.27
N PHE A 22 4.57 -20.35 6.43
CA PHE A 22 3.68 -19.18 6.52
C PHE A 22 2.18 -19.53 6.46
N ASN A 23 1.82 -20.63 5.80
CA ASN A 23 0.44 -21.13 5.72
C ASN A 23 0.04 -22.08 6.87
N GLY A 24 0.83 -22.14 7.94
CA GLY A 24 0.59 -23.02 9.09
C GLY A 24 0.96 -24.49 8.87
N ARG A 25 1.49 -24.86 7.70
CA ARG A 25 1.92 -26.23 7.40
C ARG A 25 3.13 -26.60 8.27
N PHE A 26 3.03 -27.74 8.97
CA PHE A 26 4.15 -28.29 9.72
C PHE A 26 5.35 -28.62 8.82
N LEU A 27 6.53 -28.13 9.19
CA LEU A 27 7.79 -28.38 8.48
C LEU A 27 8.72 -29.28 9.27
N LEU A 28 9.04 -28.91 10.52
CA LEU A 28 10.02 -29.62 11.35
C LEU A 28 9.60 -29.62 12.83
N PRO A 29 9.86 -30.71 13.56
CA PRO A 29 9.60 -30.77 15.00
C PRO A 29 10.66 -29.99 15.80
N ARG A 30 10.28 -29.57 17.01
CA ARG A 30 11.22 -29.15 18.06
C ARG A 30 12.30 -30.22 18.25
N GLY A 31 13.55 -29.78 18.43
CA GLY A 31 14.72 -30.64 18.60
C GLY A 31 15.32 -31.13 17.28
N ALA A 32 14.75 -30.77 16.13
CA ALA A 32 15.32 -31.13 14.84
C ALA A 32 16.63 -30.38 14.58
N VAL A 33 17.66 -31.13 14.18
CA VAL A 33 18.94 -30.60 13.71
C VAL A 33 18.79 -30.15 12.26
N LEU A 34 19.11 -28.89 11.98
CA LEU A 34 18.98 -28.32 10.65
C LEU A 34 20.05 -28.90 9.71
N THR A 35 19.61 -29.27 8.51
CA THR A 35 20.48 -29.69 7.39
C THR A 35 20.47 -28.62 6.31
N GLU A 36 21.40 -28.67 5.36
CA GLU A 36 21.36 -27.78 4.18
C GLU A 36 20.02 -27.90 3.41
N GLY A 37 19.49 -29.12 3.29
CA GLY A 37 18.20 -29.37 2.67
C GLY A 37 17.03 -28.72 3.42
N HIS A 38 17.06 -28.76 4.75
CA HIS A 38 16.06 -28.08 5.59
C HIS A 38 16.08 -26.57 5.38
N ILE A 39 17.26 -25.95 5.42
CA ILE A 39 17.42 -24.50 5.26
C ILE A 39 16.97 -24.06 3.86
N ARG A 40 17.32 -24.83 2.82
CA ARG A 40 16.86 -24.56 1.44
C ARG A 40 15.33 -24.64 1.32
N THR A 41 14.73 -25.62 1.99
CA THR A 41 13.27 -25.78 2.04
C THR A 41 12.65 -24.59 2.79
N MET A 42 13.13 -24.23 3.97
CA MET A 42 12.63 -23.06 4.72
C MET A 42 12.62 -21.78 3.85
N LYS A 43 13.70 -21.51 3.10
CA LYS A 43 13.78 -20.37 2.17
C LYS A 43 12.77 -20.45 1.02
N THR A 44 12.62 -21.65 0.43
CA THR A 44 11.66 -21.90 -0.66
C THR A 44 10.21 -21.71 -0.19
N TRP A 45 9.95 -22.06 1.06
CA TRP A 45 8.64 -22.02 1.69
C TRP A 45 8.41 -20.75 2.52
N GLY A 46 9.23 -19.70 2.34
CA GLY A 46 8.98 -18.36 2.91
C GLY A 46 9.06 -18.26 4.43
N VAL A 47 9.75 -19.18 5.11
CA VAL A 47 10.00 -19.06 6.56
C VAL A 47 10.96 -17.91 6.79
N VAL A 48 10.55 -16.90 7.57
CA VAL A 48 11.34 -15.68 7.81
C VAL A 48 12.35 -15.90 8.94
N GLU A 49 11.91 -16.55 10.01
CA GLU A 49 12.67 -16.74 11.24
C GLU A 49 12.42 -18.13 11.84
N ALA A 50 13.40 -18.63 12.59
CA ALA A 50 13.28 -19.84 13.38
C ALA A 50 13.90 -19.63 14.77
N GLU A 51 13.22 -20.12 15.81
CA GLU A 51 13.79 -20.16 17.16
C GLU A 51 14.78 -21.33 17.28
N VAL A 52 16.04 -21.03 17.62
CA VAL A 52 17.09 -22.05 17.81
C VAL A 52 17.74 -21.97 19.18
N GLU A 53 18.16 -23.13 19.67
CA GLU A 53 18.78 -23.26 20.99
C GLU A 53 20.17 -22.58 21.05
N GLY A 54 20.47 -21.94 22.18
CA GLY A 54 21.83 -21.49 22.51
C GLY A 54 22.31 -20.19 21.84
N GLN A 55 21.45 -19.44 21.16
CA GLN A 55 21.79 -18.09 20.67
C GLN A 55 21.08 -17.00 21.48
N ASP A 56 21.85 -16.03 21.94
CA ASP A 56 21.36 -14.74 22.41
C ASP A 56 21.07 -13.89 21.17
N GLY A 57 19.88 -13.28 21.10
CA GLY A 57 19.43 -12.54 19.92
C GLY A 57 20.41 -11.42 19.53
N ALA A 58 21.28 -11.70 18.57
CA ALA A 58 22.16 -10.74 17.93
C ALA A 58 22.60 -11.27 16.58
N GLY A 59 21.97 -10.76 15.53
CA GLY A 59 22.31 -11.06 14.16
C GLY A 59 21.33 -10.38 13.24
N ILE A 60 21.42 -9.08 13.09
CA ILE A 60 20.93 -8.42 11.86
C ILE A 60 21.72 -9.07 10.71
N PRO A 61 21.12 -9.45 9.57
CA PRO A 61 21.85 -10.06 8.47
C PRO A 61 23.14 -9.28 8.19
N GLU A 62 24.27 -9.98 8.05
CA GLU A 62 25.36 -9.50 7.21
C GLU A 62 24.80 -9.55 5.78
N VAL A 63 23.94 -8.58 5.46
CA VAL A 63 23.69 -8.20 4.09
C VAL A 63 25.08 -7.93 3.55
N ILE A 64 25.46 -8.57 2.44
CA ILE A 64 26.57 -8.08 1.64
C ILE A 64 26.08 -6.74 1.10
N VAL A 65 26.07 -5.73 1.97
CA VAL A 65 25.79 -4.35 1.62
C VAL A 65 26.99 -4.00 0.77
N PRO A 66 26.81 -3.76 -0.53
CA PRO A 66 27.95 -3.45 -1.38
C PRO A 66 28.58 -2.20 -0.77
N GLU A 67 29.82 -2.28 -0.30
CA GLU A 67 30.49 -1.26 0.53
C GLU A 67 30.07 0.16 0.10
N ILE A 68 29.20 0.80 0.88
CA ILE A 68 28.60 2.09 0.51
C ILE A 68 29.58 3.16 0.94
N PRO A 69 30.10 3.99 0.01
CA PRO A 69 31.01 5.07 0.36
C PRO A 69 30.35 5.99 1.41
N GLY A 70 31.12 6.41 2.43
CA GLY A 70 30.57 7.20 3.54
C GLY A 70 29.91 8.52 3.11
N GLU A 71 30.30 9.10 1.96
CA GLU A 71 29.62 10.29 1.41
C GLU A 71 28.22 9.97 0.89
N ILE A 72 28.04 8.84 0.19
CA ILE A 72 26.73 8.37 -0.27
C ILE A 72 25.82 8.08 0.92
N LEU A 73 26.36 7.51 2.00
CA LEU A 73 25.58 7.25 3.21
C LEU A 73 25.12 8.55 3.87
N ARG A 74 26.01 9.54 4.06
CA ARG A 74 25.65 10.87 4.60
C ARG A 74 24.62 11.59 3.72
N GLN A 75 24.67 11.38 2.42
CA GLN A 75 23.72 11.95 1.48
C GLN A 75 22.34 11.27 1.58
N ALA A 76 22.32 9.94 1.67
CA ALA A 76 21.11 9.18 1.89
C ALA A 76 20.45 9.57 3.23
N GLU A 77 21.23 9.71 4.30
CA GLU A 77 20.74 10.15 5.62
C GLU A 77 20.06 11.52 5.57
N ARG A 78 20.69 12.50 4.90
CA ARG A 78 20.10 13.84 4.73
C ARG A 78 18.78 13.80 3.97
N SER A 79 18.74 13.03 2.88
CA SER A 79 17.57 12.92 2.01
C SER A 79 16.41 12.22 2.71
N VAL A 80 16.68 11.07 3.33
CA VAL A 80 15.65 10.27 4.03
C VAL A 80 15.16 10.98 5.29
N SER A 81 16.06 11.56 6.10
CA SER A 81 15.65 12.27 7.32
C SER A 81 14.72 13.45 7.04
N ALA A 82 14.88 14.10 5.88
CA ALA A 82 14.02 15.21 5.47
C ALA A 82 12.57 14.80 5.13
N LEU A 83 12.33 13.50 4.88
CA LEU A 83 10.99 12.99 4.59
C LEU A 83 10.14 12.78 5.84
N PHE A 84 10.75 12.50 7.00
CA PHE A 84 9.99 12.09 8.18
C PHE A 84 9.47 13.30 8.95
N ALA A 85 8.16 13.33 9.20
CA ALA A 85 7.52 14.40 9.99
C ALA A 85 8.08 14.51 11.41
N VAL A 86 8.49 13.36 11.97
CA VAL A 86 9.06 13.25 13.31
C VAL A 86 10.33 12.39 13.28
N PRO A 87 11.33 12.66 14.14
CA PRO A 87 12.55 11.85 14.21
C PRO A 87 12.23 10.35 14.45
N PRO A 88 12.69 9.43 13.58
CA PRO A 88 12.34 8.00 13.64
C PRO A 88 13.20 7.24 14.67
N LEU A 89 13.09 7.63 15.95
CA LEU A 89 13.97 7.16 17.03
C LEU A 89 13.52 5.85 17.68
N ARG A 90 12.27 5.42 17.47
CA ARG A 90 11.66 4.27 18.14
C ARG A 90 10.97 3.35 17.13
N SER A 91 10.81 2.09 17.50
CA SER A 91 10.03 1.13 16.72
C SER A 91 8.55 1.55 16.67
N PRO A 92 7.84 1.35 15.55
CA PRO A 92 8.31 0.75 14.28
C PRO A 92 9.07 1.71 13.35
N MET A 93 9.08 3.02 13.65
CA MET A 93 9.61 4.05 12.74
C MET A 93 11.12 3.90 12.50
N LYS A 94 11.86 3.43 13.49
CA LYS A 94 13.31 3.17 13.37
C LYS A 94 13.60 2.13 12.28
N GLU A 95 12.84 1.04 12.23
CA GLU A 95 13.02 -0.01 11.23
C GLU A 95 12.61 0.45 9.83
N ILE A 96 11.53 1.24 9.72
CA ILE A 96 11.11 1.87 8.46
C ILE A 96 12.19 2.81 7.92
N TYR A 97 12.76 3.64 8.80
CA TYR A 97 13.86 4.55 8.44
C TYR A 97 15.10 3.78 7.96
N ALA A 98 15.47 2.69 8.64
CA ALA A 98 16.62 1.88 8.26
C ALA A 98 16.45 1.30 6.84
N LEU A 99 15.26 0.78 6.51
CA LEU A 99 14.94 0.28 5.17
C LEU A 99 14.98 1.39 4.11
N ALA A 100 14.43 2.57 4.43
CA ALA A 100 14.43 3.71 3.52
C ALA A 100 15.86 4.21 3.25
N LEU A 101 16.70 4.23 4.29
CA LEU A 101 18.10 4.61 4.21
C LEU A 101 18.90 3.62 3.34
N GLU A 102 18.76 2.32 3.58
CA GLU A 102 19.41 1.28 2.79
C GLU A 102 19.01 1.40 1.31
N ARG A 103 17.71 1.48 1.03
CA ARG A 103 17.18 1.64 -0.33
C ARG A 103 17.74 2.86 -1.04
N THR A 104 17.72 4.01 -0.36
CA THR A 104 18.19 5.30 -0.91
C THR A 104 19.69 5.26 -1.19
N ALA A 105 20.47 4.71 -0.27
CA ALA A 105 21.92 4.62 -0.40
C ALA A 105 22.32 3.69 -1.57
N VAL A 106 21.63 2.56 -1.75
CA VAL A 106 21.83 1.67 -2.91
C VAL A 106 21.46 2.39 -4.22
N CYS A 107 20.33 3.10 -4.26
CA CYS A 107 19.92 3.83 -5.47
C CYS A 107 20.91 4.94 -5.85
N LEU A 108 21.42 5.69 -4.88
CA LEU A 108 22.47 6.71 -5.09
C LEU A 108 23.76 6.09 -5.63
N LYS A 109 24.20 4.98 -5.02
CA LYS A 109 25.41 4.26 -5.44
C LYS A 109 25.33 3.76 -6.88
N GLU A 110 24.16 3.29 -7.29
CA GLU A 110 23.91 2.79 -8.64
C GLU A 110 23.58 3.90 -9.65
N GLY A 111 23.54 5.16 -9.23
CA GLY A 111 23.17 6.29 -10.07
C GLY A 111 21.70 6.26 -10.55
N ARG A 112 20.84 5.49 -9.87
CA ARG A 112 19.40 5.42 -10.17
C ARG A 112 18.64 6.67 -9.72
N ILE A 113 19.19 7.38 -8.73
CA ILE A 113 18.72 8.68 -8.28
C ILE A 113 19.92 9.63 -8.20
N ASP A 114 19.70 10.91 -8.47
CA ASP A 114 20.74 11.94 -8.48
C ASP A 114 21.08 12.42 -7.07
N ALA A 115 22.10 13.27 -6.97
CA ALA A 115 22.57 13.81 -5.69
C ALA A 115 21.53 14.71 -4.98
N ALA A 116 20.54 15.19 -5.72
CA ALA A 116 19.33 15.84 -5.21
C ALA A 116 18.21 14.82 -4.84
N GLY A 117 18.57 13.53 -4.77
CA GLY A 117 17.70 12.37 -4.91
C GLY A 117 16.54 12.24 -3.94
N ILE A 118 15.46 11.70 -4.52
CA ILE A 118 14.03 11.89 -4.20
C ILE A 118 13.64 13.32 -4.58
N PRO A 119 12.90 13.53 -5.69
CA PRO A 119 12.68 14.88 -6.23
C PRO A 119 12.23 15.79 -5.10
N GLU A 120 13.07 16.81 -4.81
CA GLU A 120 12.69 18.01 -4.08
C GLU A 120 11.28 18.33 -4.52
N ASN A 121 10.34 18.24 -3.57
CA ASN A 121 8.92 18.55 -3.68
C ASN A 121 8.60 18.95 -5.10
N GLY A 122 8.30 17.93 -5.94
CA GLY A 122 8.18 18.11 -7.37
C GLY A 122 7.46 19.41 -7.57
N ASN A 123 8.16 20.39 -8.13
CA ASN A 123 7.59 21.66 -8.51
C ASN A 123 6.39 21.28 -9.38
N LEU A 124 5.21 21.13 -8.79
CA LEU A 124 3.94 21.45 -9.43
C LEU A 124 4.26 22.81 -10.00
N SER A 125 4.57 22.82 -11.29
CA SER A 125 5.44 23.82 -11.86
C SER A 125 4.81 25.14 -11.50
N ARG A 126 5.48 25.95 -10.68
CA ARG A 126 4.98 27.25 -10.19
C ARG A 126 4.40 28.10 -11.32
N GLU A 127 4.83 27.80 -12.55
CA GLU A 127 4.51 28.47 -13.80
C GLU A 127 3.39 27.86 -14.65
N LYS A 128 2.92 26.62 -14.43
CA LYS A 128 1.98 25.95 -15.38
C LYS A 128 0.53 25.77 -14.90
N MET A 129 0.20 26.13 -13.66
CA MET A 129 -1.18 26.11 -13.17
C MET A 129 -1.66 27.52 -12.81
N ASN A 130 -1.70 28.42 -13.80
CA ASN A 130 -2.32 29.73 -13.67
C ASN A 130 -3.85 29.60 -13.71
N GLY A 131 -4.43 28.92 -12.71
CA GLY A 131 -5.83 29.08 -12.34
C GLY A 131 -5.96 30.20 -11.30
N PRO A 132 -7.07 30.96 -11.27
CA PRO A 132 -7.22 32.03 -10.28
C PRO A 132 -7.10 31.44 -8.88
N ALA A 133 -6.20 32.01 -8.07
CA ALA A 133 -6.09 31.75 -6.63
C ALA A 133 -7.33 32.32 -5.91
N GLY A 134 -8.48 31.70 -6.16
CA GLY A 134 -9.70 31.97 -5.43
C GLY A 134 -9.75 31.05 -4.23
N LYS A 135 -9.52 31.59 -3.03
CA LYS A 135 -9.95 30.91 -1.80
C LYS A 135 -11.41 30.54 -2.00
N ALA A 136 -11.78 29.26 -1.90
CA ALA A 136 -13.17 28.85 -1.75
C ALA A 136 -13.67 29.41 -0.40
N ARG A 137 -14.02 30.70 -0.38
CA ARG A 137 -14.62 31.38 0.75
C ARG A 137 -16.08 30.96 0.83
N GLY A 138 -16.30 29.82 1.48
CA GLY A 138 -17.60 29.28 1.84
C GLY A 138 -17.40 28.01 2.68
N ASN A 139 -18.34 27.71 3.58
CA ASN A 139 -18.34 26.47 4.37
C ASN A 139 -18.60 25.27 3.43
N ILE A 140 -17.63 24.89 2.61
CA ILE A 140 -17.72 23.68 1.80
C ILE A 140 -17.49 22.48 2.71
N THR A 141 -18.39 21.51 2.66
CA THR A 141 -18.28 20.29 3.45
C THR A 141 -17.82 19.12 2.57
N PRO A 142 -17.30 18.04 3.16
CA PRO A 142 -17.06 16.79 2.43
C PRO A 142 -18.30 16.28 1.69
N GLY A 143 -19.50 16.47 2.27
CA GLY A 143 -20.76 16.06 1.64
C GLY A 143 -21.10 16.88 0.40
N ASP A 144 -20.78 18.18 0.39
CA ASP A 144 -20.97 19.04 -0.79
C ASP A 144 -20.06 18.59 -1.94
N LEU A 145 -18.81 18.25 -1.64
CA LEU A 145 -17.84 17.75 -2.62
C LEU A 145 -18.33 16.44 -3.24
N VAL A 146 -18.68 15.45 -2.42
CA VAL A 146 -19.16 14.16 -2.91
C VAL A 146 -20.45 14.32 -3.71
N SER A 147 -21.40 15.12 -3.22
CA SER A 147 -22.66 15.38 -3.94
C SER A 147 -22.46 16.02 -5.30
N ARG A 148 -21.47 16.90 -5.44
CA ARG A 148 -21.10 17.49 -6.74
C ARG A 148 -20.41 16.46 -7.63
N GLU A 149 -19.52 15.63 -7.09
CA GLU A 149 -18.79 14.61 -7.86
C GLU A 149 -19.76 13.64 -8.54
N LEU A 150 -20.75 13.16 -7.78
CA LEU A 150 -21.77 12.23 -8.27
C LEU A 150 -22.71 12.84 -9.32
N ARG A 151 -22.70 14.17 -9.49
CA ARG A 151 -23.40 14.86 -10.58
C ARG A 151 -22.53 15.03 -11.83
N LEU A 152 -21.20 14.97 -11.68
CA LEU A 152 -20.25 15.15 -12.78
C LEU A 152 -20.12 13.89 -13.62
N ALA A 153 -20.09 12.71 -12.97
CA ALA A 153 -20.05 11.44 -13.66
C ALA A 153 -20.85 10.37 -12.92
N SER A 154 -21.38 9.42 -13.69
CA SER A 154 -22.04 8.23 -13.17
C SER A 154 -21.08 7.04 -13.22
N LEU A 155 -21.23 6.12 -12.27
CA LEU A 155 -20.52 4.85 -12.32
C LEU A 155 -20.99 4.03 -13.52
N PRO A 156 -20.10 3.24 -14.15
CA PRO A 156 -20.47 2.40 -15.28
C PRO A 156 -21.41 1.26 -14.85
N ASP A 157 -22.28 0.77 -15.74
CA ASP A 157 -23.26 -0.30 -15.45
C ASP A 157 -22.61 -1.55 -14.82
N VAL A 158 -21.38 -1.87 -15.23
CA VAL A 158 -20.59 -2.99 -14.69
C VAL A 158 -20.35 -2.87 -13.19
N TYR A 159 -20.23 -1.65 -12.66
CA TYR A 159 -20.13 -1.39 -11.22
C TYR A 159 -21.35 -1.91 -10.47
N TYR A 160 -22.55 -1.54 -10.94
CA TYR A 160 -23.81 -1.92 -10.30
C TYR A 160 -24.04 -3.43 -10.36
N GLN A 161 -23.66 -4.07 -11.47
CA GLN A 161 -23.69 -5.53 -11.60
C GLN A 161 -22.74 -6.23 -10.61
N ILE A 162 -21.53 -5.72 -10.43
CA ILE A 162 -20.58 -6.25 -9.43
C ILE A 162 -21.15 -6.07 -8.01
N MET A 163 -21.77 -4.93 -7.73
CA MET A 163 -22.40 -4.67 -6.43
C MET A 163 -23.58 -5.63 -6.14
N GLU A 164 -24.40 -5.95 -7.14
CA GLU A 164 -25.43 -6.99 -7.01
C GLU A 164 -24.82 -8.36 -6.67
N VAL A 165 -23.70 -8.70 -7.30
CA VAL A 165 -22.98 -9.94 -7.01
C VAL A 165 -22.45 -9.96 -5.58
N ILE A 166 -21.84 -8.86 -5.11
CA ILE A 166 -21.28 -8.76 -3.75
C ILE A 166 -22.37 -8.86 -2.68
N ASN A 167 -23.53 -8.25 -2.92
CA ASN A 167 -24.62 -8.16 -1.93
C ASN A 167 -25.57 -9.37 -1.94
N SER A 168 -25.48 -10.26 -2.93
CA SER A 168 -26.34 -11.44 -3.03
C SER A 168 -25.66 -12.69 -2.46
N ALA A 169 -26.28 -13.29 -1.43
CA ALA A 169 -25.86 -14.57 -0.87
C ALA A 169 -26.01 -15.76 -1.84
N ARG A 170 -26.69 -15.57 -2.99
CA ARG A 170 -26.90 -16.58 -4.04
C ARG A 170 -26.00 -16.36 -5.26
N SER A 171 -25.05 -15.43 -5.16
CA SER A 171 -24.13 -15.15 -6.25
C SER A 171 -23.25 -16.34 -6.56
N SER A 172 -23.03 -16.56 -7.85
CA SER A 172 -22.20 -17.64 -8.37
C SER A 172 -21.04 -17.09 -9.19
N ALA A 173 -20.06 -17.95 -9.47
CA ALA A 173 -18.97 -17.66 -10.39
C ALA A 173 -19.46 -17.19 -11.77
N ALA A 174 -20.63 -17.65 -12.22
CA ALA A 174 -21.19 -17.25 -13.50
C ALA A 174 -21.65 -15.79 -13.48
N HIS A 175 -22.22 -15.29 -12.38
CA HIS A 175 -22.71 -13.91 -12.31
C HIS A 175 -21.56 -12.90 -12.38
N ILE A 176 -20.45 -13.13 -11.66
CA ILE A 176 -19.28 -12.24 -11.76
C ILE A 176 -18.60 -12.34 -13.14
N ALA A 177 -18.54 -13.54 -13.72
CA ALA A 177 -18.02 -13.72 -15.07
C ALA A 177 -18.85 -12.94 -16.10
N GLU A 178 -20.18 -12.97 -15.99
CA GLU A 178 -21.07 -12.21 -16.86
C GLU A 178 -20.87 -10.70 -16.69
N ALA A 179 -20.85 -10.20 -15.45
CA ALA A 179 -20.66 -8.78 -15.17
C ALA A 179 -19.35 -8.27 -15.76
N VAL A 180 -18.23 -8.95 -15.47
CA VAL A 180 -16.90 -8.52 -15.90
C VAL A 180 -16.70 -8.70 -17.42
N SER A 181 -17.30 -9.72 -18.04
CA SER A 181 -17.10 -9.99 -19.48
C SER A 181 -17.72 -8.93 -20.39
N ARG A 182 -18.66 -8.12 -19.87
CA ARG A 182 -19.26 -7.00 -20.62
C ARG A 182 -18.29 -5.83 -20.79
N ASP A 183 -17.26 -5.74 -19.96
CA ASP A 183 -16.20 -4.74 -20.05
C ASP A 183 -14.86 -5.43 -20.32
N THR A 184 -14.41 -5.38 -21.58
CA THR A 184 -13.16 -6.02 -22.01
C THR A 184 -11.92 -5.42 -21.32
N SER A 185 -11.97 -4.14 -20.93
CA SER A 185 -10.87 -3.46 -20.24
C SER A 185 -10.77 -3.96 -18.80
N LEU A 186 -11.90 -4.02 -18.09
CA LEU A 186 -11.98 -4.58 -16.75
C LEU A 186 -11.57 -6.05 -16.73
N LEU A 187 -12.10 -6.86 -17.64
CA LEU A 187 -11.73 -8.27 -17.79
C LEU A 187 -10.22 -8.45 -17.97
N ALA A 188 -9.62 -7.69 -18.89
CA ALA A 188 -8.19 -7.77 -19.17
C ALA A 188 -7.35 -7.37 -17.95
N ARG A 189 -7.70 -6.28 -17.26
CA ARG A 189 -7.01 -5.83 -16.04
C ARG A 189 -7.15 -6.84 -14.91
N LEU A 190 -8.34 -7.38 -14.71
CA LEU A 190 -8.61 -8.39 -13.69
C LEU A 190 -7.79 -9.66 -13.94
N LEU A 191 -7.82 -10.20 -15.17
CA LEU A 191 -7.03 -11.39 -15.50
C LEU A 191 -5.52 -11.13 -15.41
N LYS A 192 -5.04 -9.93 -15.78
CA LYS A 192 -3.62 -9.56 -15.58
C LYS A 192 -3.26 -9.54 -14.10
N LEU A 193 -4.10 -8.95 -13.24
CA LEU A 193 -3.89 -8.96 -11.80
C LEU A 193 -3.87 -10.39 -11.24
N VAL A 194 -4.84 -11.21 -11.62
CA VAL A 194 -4.93 -12.63 -11.23
C VAL A 194 -3.69 -13.43 -11.64
N ASN A 195 -3.06 -13.07 -12.77
CA ASN A 195 -1.84 -13.72 -13.26
C ASN A 195 -0.53 -13.06 -12.81
N SER A 196 -0.60 -11.99 -12.01
CA SER A 196 0.61 -11.29 -11.55
C SER A 196 1.36 -12.11 -10.48
N ALA A 197 2.60 -11.71 -10.19
CA ALA A 197 3.39 -12.28 -9.10
C ALA A 197 2.69 -12.20 -7.73
N PHE A 198 1.63 -11.40 -7.63
CA PHE A 198 0.71 -11.33 -6.50
C PHE A 198 0.12 -12.68 -6.11
N TYR A 199 -0.32 -13.49 -7.10
CA TYR A 199 -0.97 -14.78 -6.89
C TYR A 199 -0.04 -15.97 -7.17
N GLY A 200 0.95 -15.80 -8.06
CA GLY A 200 2.00 -16.79 -8.28
C GLY A 200 1.48 -18.17 -8.73
N PHE A 201 0.35 -18.22 -9.45
CA PHE A 201 -0.22 -19.49 -9.91
C PHE A 201 0.76 -20.21 -10.86
N PRO A 202 0.89 -21.56 -10.75
CA PRO A 202 1.83 -22.34 -11.56
C PRO A 202 1.47 -22.39 -13.05
N SER A 203 0.22 -22.04 -13.38
CA SER A 203 -0.32 -22.02 -14.73
C SER A 203 -1.17 -20.78 -14.91
N LYS A 204 -1.11 -20.19 -16.11
CA LYS A 204 -1.88 -19.00 -16.45
C LYS A 204 -3.39 -19.23 -16.34
N ILE A 205 -4.09 -18.30 -15.72
CA ILE A 205 -5.54 -18.25 -15.58
C ILE A 205 -6.11 -17.46 -16.77
N GLU A 206 -6.82 -18.13 -17.67
CA GLU A 206 -7.31 -17.53 -18.91
C GLU A 206 -8.80 -17.13 -18.86
N THR A 207 -9.54 -17.56 -17.84
CA THR A 207 -10.99 -17.33 -17.73
C THR A 207 -11.39 -16.82 -16.35
N VAL A 208 -12.46 -16.02 -16.30
CA VAL A 208 -13.03 -15.52 -15.04
C VAL A 208 -13.53 -16.67 -14.18
N SER A 209 -14.20 -17.66 -14.77
CA SER A 209 -14.67 -18.84 -14.04
C SER A 209 -13.54 -19.59 -13.34
N ARG A 210 -12.37 -19.70 -13.99
CA ARG A 210 -11.19 -20.29 -13.35
C ARG A 210 -10.67 -19.38 -12.24
N ALA A 211 -10.59 -18.07 -12.45
CA ALA A 211 -10.18 -17.12 -11.42
C ALA A 211 -11.09 -17.20 -10.18
N VAL A 212 -12.40 -17.29 -10.37
CA VAL A 212 -13.35 -17.49 -9.26
C VAL A 212 -13.10 -18.81 -8.53
N ALA A 213 -12.80 -19.88 -9.25
CA ALA A 213 -12.58 -21.19 -8.64
C ALA A 213 -11.33 -21.23 -7.74
N VAL A 214 -10.28 -20.43 -8.04
CA VAL A 214 -9.05 -20.38 -7.22
C VAL A 214 -9.03 -19.25 -6.19
N ILE A 215 -9.67 -18.11 -6.46
CA ILE A 215 -9.64 -16.93 -5.57
C ILE A 215 -10.90 -16.82 -4.71
N GLY A 216 -12.06 -17.24 -5.24
CA GLY A 216 -13.35 -17.04 -4.60
C GLY A 216 -14.16 -15.93 -5.27
N THR A 217 -15.49 -16.06 -5.22
CA THR A 217 -16.42 -15.12 -5.89
C THR A 217 -16.36 -13.74 -5.23
N LYS A 218 -16.31 -13.71 -3.89
CA LYS A 218 -16.38 -12.46 -3.13
C LYS A 218 -15.10 -11.63 -3.29
N GLU A 219 -13.96 -12.30 -3.20
CA GLU A 219 -12.62 -11.74 -3.33
C GLU A 219 -12.44 -11.18 -4.75
N LEU A 220 -12.79 -11.96 -5.77
CA LEU A 220 -12.70 -11.51 -7.17
C LEU A 220 -13.66 -10.33 -7.46
N SER A 221 -14.87 -10.35 -6.90
CA SER A 221 -15.81 -9.23 -7.03
C SER A 221 -15.28 -7.96 -6.36
N THR A 222 -14.61 -8.10 -5.21
CA THR A 222 -13.96 -6.99 -4.49
C THR A 222 -12.84 -6.38 -5.33
N LEU A 223 -12.01 -7.19 -5.98
CA LEU A 223 -10.99 -6.71 -6.91
C LEU A 223 -11.59 -5.97 -8.11
N ALA A 224 -12.63 -6.55 -8.74
CA ALA A 224 -13.30 -5.94 -9.87
C ALA A 224 -13.92 -4.57 -9.50
N LEU A 225 -14.50 -4.48 -8.30
CA LEU A 225 -15.01 -3.23 -7.73
C LEU A 225 -13.90 -2.16 -7.61
N GLY A 226 -12.76 -2.54 -7.03
CA GLY A 226 -11.60 -1.66 -6.91
C GLY A 226 -11.09 -1.16 -8.27
N ILE A 227 -10.94 -2.04 -9.26
CA ILE A 227 -10.50 -1.66 -10.62
C ILE A 227 -11.50 -0.70 -11.27
N THR A 228 -12.81 -0.93 -11.09
CA THR A 228 -13.87 -0.07 -11.65
C THR A 228 -13.84 1.32 -11.01
N ALA A 229 -13.64 1.38 -9.69
CA ALA A 229 -13.49 2.64 -8.96
C ALA A 229 -12.26 3.45 -9.40
N VAL A 230 -11.13 2.78 -9.70
CA VAL A 230 -9.94 3.41 -10.29
C VAL A 230 -10.25 4.00 -11.66
N GLN A 231 -10.98 3.27 -12.51
CA GLN A 231 -11.31 3.72 -13.87
C GLN A 231 -12.17 4.98 -13.92
N TYR A 232 -12.99 5.23 -12.89
CA TYR A 232 -13.83 6.43 -12.78
C TYR A 232 -13.02 7.74 -12.79
N PHE A 233 -11.76 7.71 -12.35
CA PHE A 233 -10.91 8.90 -12.23
C PHE A 233 -9.81 9.00 -13.31
N ASN A 234 -9.94 8.31 -14.44
CA ASN A 234 -8.94 8.32 -15.51
C ASN A 234 -8.85 9.65 -16.28
N ASP A 235 -9.81 10.55 -16.09
CA ASP A 235 -9.96 11.83 -16.80
C ASP A 235 -9.51 13.03 -15.96
N ILE A 236 -8.68 12.81 -14.93
CA ILE A 236 -8.06 13.89 -14.16
C ILE A 236 -6.92 14.49 -14.98
N PRO A 237 -6.93 15.80 -15.25
CA PRO A 237 -5.91 16.41 -16.09
C PRO A 237 -4.51 16.34 -15.43
N PRO A 238 -3.46 16.04 -16.21
CA PRO A 238 -2.11 15.84 -15.71
C PRO A 238 -1.48 17.11 -15.10
N GLU A 239 -2.04 18.30 -15.39
CA GLU A 239 -1.62 19.52 -14.72
C GLU A 239 -1.89 19.50 -13.21
N PHE A 240 -2.90 18.77 -12.73
CA PHE A 240 -3.24 18.72 -11.31
C PHE A 240 -2.49 17.61 -10.57
N VAL A 241 -2.37 16.43 -11.20
CA VAL A 241 -1.76 15.23 -10.59
C VAL A 241 -1.12 14.37 -11.66
N ASP A 242 0.09 13.90 -11.39
CA ASP A 242 0.66 12.78 -12.15
C ASP A 242 -0.08 11.48 -11.76
N MET A 243 -1.08 11.12 -12.58
CA MET A 243 -1.91 9.95 -12.34
C MET A 243 -1.11 8.64 -12.34
N GLN A 244 0.01 8.56 -13.05
CA GLN A 244 0.84 7.36 -13.04
C GLN A 244 1.51 7.19 -11.67
N ASN A 245 2.08 8.27 -11.13
CA ASN A 245 2.65 8.27 -9.78
C ASN A 245 1.60 8.10 -8.68
N PHE A 246 0.41 8.69 -8.85
CA PHE A 246 -0.70 8.53 -7.93
C PHE A 246 -1.11 7.06 -7.81
N TRP A 247 -1.38 6.40 -8.94
CA TRP A 247 -1.81 5.02 -8.92
C TRP A 247 -0.69 4.06 -8.53
N ARG A 248 0.58 4.36 -8.84
CA ARG A 248 1.71 3.58 -8.34
C ARG A 248 1.75 3.59 -6.81
N HIS A 249 1.47 4.73 -6.17
CA HIS A 249 1.32 4.84 -4.72
C HIS A 249 0.16 4.01 -4.20
N SER A 250 -1.03 4.12 -4.82
CA SER A 250 -2.19 3.31 -4.45
C SER A 250 -1.93 1.80 -4.57
N VAL A 251 -1.26 1.37 -5.65
CA VAL A 251 -0.86 -0.04 -5.85
C VAL A 251 0.13 -0.47 -4.78
N ALA A 252 1.16 0.33 -4.49
CA ALA A 252 2.14 0.01 -3.45
C ALA A 252 1.51 -0.11 -2.06
N CYS A 253 0.66 0.84 -1.69
CA CYS A 253 -0.13 0.79 -0.47
C CYS A 253 -0.99 -0.48 -0.42
N GLY A 254 -1.70 -0.81 -1.50
CA GLY A 254 -2.48 -2.05 -1.60
C GLY A 254 -1.64 -3.32 -1.43
N VAL A 255 -0.49 -3.40 -2.11
CA VAL A 255 0.41 -4.55 -2.02
C VAL A 255 0.95 -4.72 -0.60
N TYR A 256 1.47 -3.66 0.01
CA TYR A 256 1.96 -3.72 1.38
C TYR A 256 0.83 -4.02 2.38
N ALA A 257 -0.35 -3.43 2.22
CA ALA A 257 -1.50 -3.69 3.09
C ALA A 257 -1.92 -5.16 3.05
N ARG A 258 -1.90 -5.78 1.87
CA ARG A 258 -2.13 -7.21 1.73
C ARG A 258 -1.06 -8.04 2.41
N LEU A 259 0.22 -7.76 2.16
CA LEU A 259 1.31 -8.54 2.74
C LEU A 259 1.34 -8.43 4.27
N LEU A 260 0.90 -7.30 4.82
CA LEU A 260 0.69 -7.15 6.26
C LEU A 260 -0.56 -7.91 6.74
N ALA A 261 -1.62 -7.97 5.92
CA ALA A 261 -2.82 -8.72 6.21
C ALA A 261 -2.60 -10.25 6.22
N SER A 262 -1.70 -10.77 5.37
CA SER A 262 -1.38 -12.21 5.35
C SER A 262 -0.75 -12.72 6.65
N GLU A 263 -0.20 -11.81 7.47
CA GLU A 263 0.30 -12.10 8.82
C GLU A 263 -0.81 -12.20 9.88
N LYS A 264 -2.08 -12.06 9.49
CA LYS A 264 -3.23 -11.98 10.39
C LYS A 264 -4.34 -12.95 10.00
N VAL A 265 -4.70 -13.81 10.94
CA VAL A 265 -5.85 -14.72 10.78
C VAL A 265 -7.15 -13.92 10.77
N GLY A 266 -8.02 -14.21 9.81
CA GLY A 266 -9.36 -13.61 9.72
C GLY A 266 -9.41 -12.22 9.06
N VAL A 267 -8.29 -11.73 8.53
CA VAL A 267 -8.22 -10.52 7.70
C VAL A 267 -8.24 -10.92 6.23
N SER A 268 -9.04 -10.24 5.41
CA SER A 268 -9.08 -10.52 3.97
C SER A 268 -7.96 -9.76 3.26
N GLU A 269 -7.04 -10.51 2.64
CA GLU A 269 -5.95 -9.99 1.83
C GLU A 269 -6.44 -9.10 0.67
N GLU A 270 -7.42 -9.56 -0.10
CA GLU A 270 -7.97 -8.83 -1.24
C GLU A 270 -8.71 -7.56 -0.79
N ARG A 271 -9.41 -7.61 0.34
CA ARG A 271 -10.04 -6.42 0.90
C ARG A 271 -9.00 -5.37 1.27
N LEU A 272 -7.90 -5.74 1.94
CA LEU A 272 -6.85 -4.78 2.31
C LEU A 272 -6.09 -4.27 1.09
N PHE A 273 -5.88 -5.10 0.07
CA PHE A 273 -5.35 -4.66 -1.21
C PHE A 273 -6.24 -3.58 -1.84
N VAL A 274 -7.55 -3.82 -1.92
CA VAL A 274 -8.51 -2.84 -2.46
C VAL A 274 -8.62 -1.61 -1.57
N ALA A 275 -8.55 -1.75 -0.24
CA ALA A 275 -8.51 -0.59 0.64
C ALA A 275 -7.30 0.31 0.35
N GLY A 276 -6.11 -0.28 0.11
CA GLY A 276 -4.92 0.45 -0.34
C GLY A 276 -5.04 1.06 -1.73
N LEU A 277 -5.76 0.43 -2.66
CA LEU A 277 -6.08 1.06 -3.94
C LEU A 277 -6.98 2.30 -3.79
N LEU A 278 -7.92 2.26 -2.84
CA LEU A 278 -8.97 3.28 -2.70
C LEU A 278 -8.66 4.37 -1.66
N HIS A 279 -7.62 4.21 -0.84
CA HIS A 279 -7.39 5.05 0.35
C HIS A 279 -7.32 6.55 0.06
N ASP A 280 -6.78 6.91 -1.11
CA ASP A 280 -6.53 8.29 -1.51
C ASP A 280 -7.53 8.85 -2.54
N LEU A 281 -8.63 8.14 -2.86
CA LEU A 281 -9.62 8.65 -3.82
C LEU A 281 -10.23 10.00 -3.42
N GLY A 282 -10.28 10.30 -2.12
CA GLY A 282 -10.69 11.61 -1.64
C GLY A 282 -9.82 12.74 -2.19
N LYS A 283 -8.51 12.52 -2.36
CA LYS A 283 -7.60 13.53 -2.93
C LYS A 283 -7.97 13.86 -4.37
N LEU A 284 -8.35 12.85 -5.16
CA LEU A 284 -8.79 13.05 -6.54
C LEU A 284 -10.02 13.96 -6.64
N VAL A 285 -10.96 13.80 -5.70
CA VAL A 285 -12.12 14.71 -5.57
C VAL A 285 -11.67 16.13 -5.20
N LEU A 286 -10.72 16.27 -4.26
CA LEU A 286 -10.16 17.58 -3.89
C LEU A 286 -9.48 18.26 -5.09
N PHE A 287 -8.64 17.53 -5.83
CA PHE A 287 -7.94 18.06 -7.00
C PHE A 287 -8.89 18.49 -8.12
N ARG A 288 -9.97 17.74 -8.34
CA ARG A 288 -10.95 18.07 -9.37
C ARG A 288 -11.83 19.26 -8.98
N GLN A 289 -12.28 19.35 -7.73
CA GLN A 289 -13.32 20.31 -7.35
C GLN A 289 -12.81 21.58 -6.65
N ILE A 290 -11.72 21.47 -5.90
CA ILE A 290 -11.11 22.59 -5.17
C ILE A 290 -9.58 22.61 -5.36
N PRO A 291 -9.08 22.61 -6.61
CA PRO A 291 -7.64 22.50 -6.91
C PRO A 291 -6.78 23.55 -6.21
N ALA A 292 -7.28 24.78 -6.07
CA ALA A 292 -6.54 25.86 -5.40
C ALA A 292 -6.30 25.56 -3.91
N SER A 293 -7.31 25.07 -3.21
CA SER A 293 -7.21 24.74 -1.78
C SER A 293 -6.48 23.41 -1.54
N ALA A 294 -6.65 22.44 -2.45
CA ALA A 294 -5.83 21.23 -2.44
C ALA A 294 -4.34 21.54 -2.59
N ARG A 295 -3.99 22.46 -3.50
CA ARG A 295 -2.62 22.97 -3.65
C ARG A 295 -2.12 23.70 -2.40
N GLU A 296 -2.93 24.58 -1.82
CA GLU A 296 -2.59 25.30 -0.58
C GLU A 296 -2.25 24.31 0.56
N ALA A 297 -3.02 23.22 0.70
CA ALA A 297 -2.72 22.16 1.67
C ALA A 297 -1.40 21.41 1.35
N MET A 298 -1.12 21.12 0.08
CA MET A 298 0.15 20.49 -0.32
C MET A 298 1.36 21.39 -0.06
N GLU A 299 1.25 22.69 -0.38
CA GLU A 299 2.28 23.69 -0.12
C GLU A 299 2.54 23.83 1.39
N LEU A 300 1.48 23.88 2.19
CA LEU A 300 1.55 23.92 3.65
C LEU A 300 2.20 22.67 4.24
N SER A 301 1.84 21.48 3.74
CA SER A 301 2.44 20.20 4.14
C SER A 301 3.94 20.21 3.90
N ALA A 302 4.38 20.68 2.73
CA ALA A 302 5.79 20.81 2.37
C ALA A 302 6.53 21.85 3.23
N GLU A 303 5.94 23.02 3.45
CA GLU A 303 6.52 24.10 4.24
C GLU A 303 6.71 23.70 5.71
N LYS A 304 5.66 23.15 6.33
CA LYS A 304 5.68 22.76 7.74
C LYS A 304 6.24 21.36 8.00
N ARG A 305 6.49 20.58 6.95
CA ARG A 305 6.89 19.16 7.02
C ARG A 305 5.92 18.32 7.86
N ILE A 306 4.63 18.50 7.61
CA ILE A 306 3.56 17.74 8.25
C ILE A 306 2.86 16.84 7.23
N PRO A 307 2.24 15.74 7.66
CA PRO A 307 1.40 14.92 6.78
C PRO A 307 0.34 15.74 6.04
N VAL A 308 0.04 15.39 4.79
CA VAL A 308 -0.94 16.12 3.97
C VAL A 308 -2.32 16.17 4.61
N CYS A 309 -2.73 15.11 5.31
CA CYS A 309 -4.02 15.09 6.02
C CYS A 309 -4.09 16.14 7.15
N ASP A 310 -2.98 16.46 7.81
CA ASP A 310 -2.93 17.54 8.81
C ASP A 310 -3.05 18.91 8.14
N ALA A 311 -2.34 19.11 7.03
CA ALA A 311 -2.42 20.35 6.26
C ALA A 311 -3.81 20.58 5.66
N GLU A 312 -4.45 19.54 5.13
CA GLU A 312 -5.84 19.59 4.66
C GLU A 312 -6.80 19.98 5.78
N ARG A 313 -6.66 19.40 6.98
CA ARG A 313 -7.49 19.81 8.13
C ARG A 313 -7.28 21.26 8.52
N GLU A 314 -6.06 21.79 8.42
CA GLU A 314 -5.76 23.19 8.69
C GLU A 314 -6.39 24.13 7.65
N VAL A 315 -6.33 23.76 6.36
CA VAL A 315 -6.80 24.60 5.25
C VAL A 315 -8.31 24.48 5.02
N LEU A 316 -8.86 23.27 5.13
CA LEU A 316 -10.22 22.91 4.73
C LEU A 316 -11.16 22.60 5.91
N GLY A 317 -10.61 22.27 7.08
CA GLY A 317 -11.37 21.76 8.23
C GLY A 317 -11.73 20.26 8.12
N PHE A 318 -11.27 19.56 7.08
CA PHE A 318 -11.41 18.13 6.87
C PHE A 318 -10.27 17.60 6.01
N ASP A 319 -10.10 16.28 5.95
CA ASP A 319 -9.09 15.62 5.11
C ASP A 319 -9.69 14.76 3.98
N HIS A 320 -8.83 14.28 3.10
CA HIS A 320 -9.19 13.39 2.01
C HIS A 320 -9.75 12.04 2.49
N ALA A 321 -9.35 11.54 3.66
CA ALA A 321 -9.89 10.28 4.19
C ALA A 321 -11.39 10.41 4.51
N GLN A 322 -11.81 11.59 4.99
CA GLN A 322 -13.22 11.92 5.19
C GLN A 322 -14.00 11.98 3.86
N VAL A 323 -13.44 12.63 2.85
CA VAL A 323 -14.06 12.75 1.51
C VAL A 323 -14.15 11.39 0.83
N GLY A 324 -13.05 10.62 0.84
CA GLY A 324 -12.98 9.29 0.26
C GLY A 324 -13.98 8.34 0.90
N ALA A 325 -14.07 8.29 2.23
CA ALA A 325 -15.05 7.46 2.92
C ALA A 325 -16.50 7.81 2.56
N LEU A 326 -16.84 9.11 2.46
CA LEU A 326 -18.17 9.52 2.03
C LEU A 326 -18.45 9.14 0.57
N LEU A 327 -17.47 9.25 -0.32
CA LEU A 327 -17.59 8.78 -1.70
C LEU A 327 -17.88 7.27 -1.73
N LEU A 328 -17.09 6.46 -1.01
CA LEU A 328 -17.30 5.01 -0.93
C LEU A 328 -18.68 4.66 -0.39
N ARG A 329 -19.17 5.40 0.62
CA ARG A 329 -20.50 5.22 1.18
C ARG A 329 -21.61 5.50 0.17
N GLU A 330 -21.50 6.58 -0.60
CA GLU A 330 -22.47 6.90 -1.64
C GLU A 330 -22.45 5.88 -2.78
N TRP A 331 -21.26 5.38 -3.10
CA TRP A 331 -21.07 4.26 -4.03
C TRP A 331 -21.57 2.91 -3.49
N LYS A 332 -22.02 2.85 -2.22
CA LYS A 332 -22.48 1.62 -1.54
C LYS A 332 -21.39 0.56 -1.40
N ILE A 333 -20.13 0.95 -1.40
CA ILE A 333 -19.00 0.06 -1.16
C ILE A 333 -19.12 -0.53 0.27
N PRO A 334 -18.77 -1.81 0.49
CA PRO A 334 -18.92 -2.44 1.80
C PRO A 334 -18.26 -1.66 2.94
N ALA A 335 -18.98 -1.54 4.06
CA ALA A 335 -18.57 -0.75 5.23
C ALA A 335 -17.15 -1.05 5.77
N PRO A 336 -16.62 -2.29 5.72
CA PRO A 336 -15.22 -2.55 6.11
C PRO A 336 -14.19 -1.78 5.25
N LEU A 337 -14.41 -1.67 3.94
CA LEU A 337 -13.55 -0.87 3.06
C LEU A 337 -13.68 0.62 3.36
N GLU A 338 -14.92 1.11 3.51
CA GLU A 338 -15.18 2.50 3.92
C GLU A 338 -14.46 2.83 5.23
N THR A 339 -14.53 1.94 6.22
CA THR A 339 -13.91 2.11 7.54
C THR A 339 -12.39 2.14 7.44
N ALA A 340 -11.80 1.22 6.68
CA ALA A 340 -10.36 1.20 6.42
C ALA A 340 -9.89 2.53 5.82
N VAL A 341 -10.57 3.00 4.77
CA VAL A 341 -10.26 4.29 4.11
C VAL A 341 -10.51 5.47 5.04
N ARG A 342 -11.57 5.49 5.84
CA ARG A 342 -11.87 6.61 6.74
C ARG A 342 -10.78 6.82 7.79
N PHE A 343 -10.23 5.73 8.33
CA PHE A 343 -9.38 5.78 9.52
C PHE A 343 -7.91 5.42 9.24
N HIS A 344 -7.48 5.35 7.97
CA HIS A 344 -6.11 4.99 7.60
C HIS A 344 -5.05 5.99 8.05
N HIS A 345 -5.40 7.26 8.34
CA HIS A 345 -4.45 8.22 8.95
C HIS A 345 -4.40 8.16 10.47
N SER A 346 -5.10 7.19 11.08
CA SER A 346 -5.29 7.12 12.52
C SER A 346 -5.97 8.40 13.03
N SER A 347 -7.29 8.43 13.18
CA SER A 347 -7.97 9.63 13.72
C SER A 347 -7.90 9.67 15.25
N THR A 348 -7.70 10.84 15.84
CA THR A 348 -7.77 11.03 17.30
C THR A 348 -9.20 10.77 17.78
N GLY A 349 -9.35 10.02 18.87
CA GLY A 349 -10.66 9.74 19.47
C GLY A 349 -11.44 8.57 18.85
N PHE A 350 -10.87 7.87 17.86
CA PHE A 350 -11.42 6.61 17.35
C PHE A 350 -10.51 5.44 17.75
N PRO A 351 -11.06 4.33 18.28
CA PRO A 351 -10.27 3.14 18.59
C PRO A 351 -9.53 2.64 17.36
N SER A 352 -8.23 2.38 17.51
CA SER A 352 -7.43 1.75 16.45
C SER A 352 -7.97 0.34 16.19
N ALA A 353 -8.55 0.13 15.01
CA ALA A 353 -9.01 -1.17 14.55
C ALA A 353 -7.96 -1.80 13.63
N LEU A 354 -7.94 -3.13 13.58
CA LEU A 354 -6.91 -3.90 12.87
C LEU A 354 -6.74 -3.47 11.41
N GLU A 355 -7.80 -3.42 10.60
CA GLU A 355 -7.68 -3.13 9.16
C GLU A 355 -7.24 -1.68 8.86
N PRO A 356 -7.82 -0.62 9.47
CA PRO A 356 -7.29 0.73 9.34
C PRO A 356 -5.83 0.85 9.80
N SER A 357 -5.43 0.12 10.86
CA SER A 357 -4.04 0.12 11.33
C SER A 357 -3.09 -0.54 10.35
N LEU A 358 -3.44 -1.69 9.76
CA LEU A 358 -2.64 -2.32 8.72
C LEU A 358 -2.49 -1.41 7.50
N LEU A 359 -3.57 -0.72 7.12
CA LEU A 359 -3.55 0.24 6.02
C LEU A 359 -2.71 1.49 6.33
N ASN A 360 -2.74 2.00 7.56
CA ASN A 360 -1.87 3.08 8.02
C ASN A 360 -0.38 2.73 7.88
N VAL A 361 -0.02 1.52 8.32
CA VAL A 361 1.36 1.01 8.23
C VAL A 361 1.77 0.84 6.76
N ALA A 362 0.87 0.31 5.92
CA ALA A 362 1.12 0.14 4.49
C ALA A 362 1.35 1.46 3.75
N ASP A 363 0.52 2.48 4.02
CA ASP A 363 0.68 3.81 3.45
C ASP A 363 2.00 4.45 3.90
N THR A 364 2.31 4.34 5.20
CA THR A 364 3.59 4.82 5.76
C THR A 364 4.80 4.17 5.08
N LEU A 365 4.75 2.84 4.85
CA LEU A 365 5.78 2.12 4.12
C LEU A 365 5.87 2.57 2.67
N ALA A 366 4.75 2.75 1.97
CA ALA A 366 4.72 3.20 0.58
C ALA A 366 5.38 4.58 0.42
N ILE A 367 5.07 5.53 1.30
CA ILE A 367 5.70 6.86 1.32
C ILE A 367 7.20 6.74 1.63
N ALA A 368 7.57 6.00 2.68
CA ALA A 368 8.97 5.86 3.10
C ALA A 368 9.85 5.17 2.05
N MET A 369 9.29 4.24 1.28
CA MET A 369 9.99 3.55 0.19
C MET A 369 10.03 4.34 -1.13
N GLY A 370 9.40 5.52 -1.19
CA GLY A 370 9.33 6.34 -2.40
C GLY A 370 8.49 5.69 -3.51
N MET A 371 7.45 4.95 -3.15
CA MET A 371 6.62 4.21 -4.10
C MET A 371 5.56 5.09 -4.75
N GLY A 372 5.96 5.93 -5.71
CA GLY A 372 5.04 6.88 -6.32
C GLY A 372 4.72 8.03 -5.36
N LYS A 373 3.78 8.89 -5.75
CA LYS A 373 3.33 10.04 -4.93
C LYS A 373 1.87 10.32 -5.23
N SER A 374 1.04 10.35 -4.19
CA SER A 374 -0.37 10.80 -4.28
C SER A 374 -0.57 12.25 -3.83
N GLY A 375 0.52 13.01 -3.74
CA GLY A 375 0.57 14.34 -3.12
C GLY A 375 1.19 14.34 -1.71
N SER A 376 1.28 13.17 -1.06
CA SER A 376 2.03 12.99 0.18
C SER A 376 3.52 12.79 -0.10
N SER A 377 4.39 13.66 0.42
CA SER A 377 5.85 13.48 0.40
C SER A 377 6.46 13.30 1.80
N THR A 378 5.71 13.64 2.84
CA THR A 378 6.14 13.52 4.23
C THR A 378 5.68 12.18 4.82
N VAL A 379 6.62 11.40 5.35
CA VAL A 379 6.36 10.14 6.06
C VAL A 379 5.74 10.46 7.43
N PRO A 380 4.49 10.05 7.69
CA PRO A 380 3.84 10.27 8.97
C PRO A 380 4.43 9.38 10.06
N GLY A 381 4.25 9.78 11.32
CA GLY A 381 4.51 8.89 12.45
C GLY A 381 3.36 7.89 12.65
N ILE A 382 3.68 6.64 12.94
CA ILE A 382 2.68 5.64 13.36
C ILE A 382 2.46 5.80 14.87
N ARG A 383 1.20 6.00 15.29
CA ARG A 383 0.88 6.07 16.72
C ARG A 383 1.07 4.73 17.43
N PRO A 384 1.48 4.71 18.70
CA PRO A 384 1.63 3.47 19.47
C PRO A 384 0.37 2.59 19.43
N GLU A 385 -0.81 3.17 19.61
CA GLU A 385 -2.07 2.42 19.65
C GLU A 385 -2.42 1.85 18.26
N THR A 386 -2.06 2.56 17.19
CA THR A 386 -2.20 2.07 15.81
C THR A 386 -1.30 0.87 15.58
N TRP A 387 -0.02 0.95 15.99
CA TRP A 387 0.94 -0.13 15.86
C TRP A 387 0.55 -1.35 16.70
N GLU A 388 0.19 -1.15 17.96
CA GLU A 388 -0.27 -2.21 18.87
C GLU A 388 -1.50 -2.94 18.33
N ALA A 389 -2.46 -2.23 17.74
CA ALA A 389 -3.65 -2.82 17.14
C ALA A 389 -3.35 -3.76 15.95
N THR A 390 -2.19 -3.61 15.29
CA THR A 390 -1.76 -4.58 14.27
C THR A 390 -1.32 -5.90 14.89
N GLY A 391 -0.76 -5.88 16.11
CA GLY A 391 -0.10 -7.01 16.74
C GLY A 391 1.07 -7.58 15.92
N LEU A 392 1.69 -6.78 15.06
CA LEU A 392 2.85 -7.18 14.25
C LEU A 392 4.17 -6.93 14.99
N SER A 393 5.21 -7.64 14.58
CA SER A 393 6.60 -7.33 14.94
C SER A 393 7.24 -6.50 13.83
N ALA A 394 8.13 -5.56 14.17
CA ALA A 394 8.82 -4.72 13.18
C ALA A 394 9.72 -5.54 12.23
N GLY A 395 10.07 -6.77 12.60
CA GLY A 395 10.76 -7.72 11.70
C GLY A 395 9.99 -8.04 10.41
N VAL A 396 8.69 -7.76 10.36
CA VAL A 396 7.84 -7.95 9.18
C VAL A 396 8.22 -7.03 8.01
N PHE A 397 8.84 -5.88 8.26
CA PHE A 397 9.00 -4.85 7.22
C PHE A 397 9.95 -5.26 6.11
N HIS A 398 11.08 -5.89 6.44
CA HIS A 398 12.05 -6.31 5.42
C HIS A 398 11.46 -7.31 4.41
N PRO A 399 10.83 -8.45 4.83
CA PRO A 399 10.20 -9.36 3.87
C PRO A 399 9.04 -8.71 3.12
N VAL A 400 8.20 -7.89 3.79
CA VAL A 400 7.09 -7.16 3.13
C VAL A 400 7.59 -6.23 2.03
N VAL A 401 8.61 -5.41 2.31
CA VAL A 401 9.18 -4.49 1.31
C VAL A 401 9.81 -5.28 0.17
N ARG A 402 10.63 -6.30 0.47
CA ARG A 402 11.29 -7.12 -0.55
C ARG A 402 10.31 -7.84 -1.46
N GLN A 403 9.24 -8.41 -0.90
CA GLN A 403 8.20 -9.09 -1.67
C GLN A 403 7.33 -8.09 -2.43
N GLY A 404 6.96 -6.99 -1.79
CA GLY A 404 6.12 -5.97 -2.40
C GLY A 404 6.79 -5.30 -3.59
N ASP A 405 8.09 -4.98 -3.51
CA ASP A 405 8.85 -4.41 -4.62
C ASP A 405 8.74 -5.24 -5.90
N ARG A 406 8.77 -6.58 -5.78
CA ARG A 406 8.62 -7.49 -6.93
C ARG A 406 7.20 -7.49 -7.51
N GLN A 407 6.20 -7.28 -6.66
CA GLN A 407 4.80 -7.33 -7.04
C GLN A 407 4.32 -5.97 -7.59
N ILE A 408 4.82 -4.86 -7.06
CA ILE A 408 4.33 -3.51 -7.36
C ILE A 408 4.51 -3.16 -8.83
N ASP A 409 5.67 -3.42 -9.42
CA ASP A 409 5.92 -3.05 -10.82
C ASP A 409 5.04 -3.88 -11.78
N ASP A 410 4.93 -5.19 -11.55
CA ASP A 410 4.07 -6.09 -12.31
C ASP A 410 2.59 -5.68 -12.24
N ILE A 411 2.11 -5.36 -11.04
CA ILE A 411 0.72 -4.95 -10.81
C ILE A 411 0.47 -3.55 -11.37
N THR A 412 1.40 -2.62 -11.20
CA THR A 412 1.29 -1.26 -11.77
C THR A 412 1.16 -1.34 -13.29
N ALA A 413 1.96 -2.16 -13.97
CA ALA A 413 1.84 -2.40 -15.40
C ALA A 413 0.51 -3.05 -15.79
N ALA A 414 -0.01 -3.97 -14.96
CA ALA A 414 -1.32 -4.58 -15.17
C ALA A 414 -2.48 -3.58 -15.04
N PHE A 415 -2.40 -2.67 -14.07
CA PHE A 415 -3.44 -1.68 -13.75
C PHE A 415 -3.41 -0.46 -14.68
N LEU A 416 -2.23 0.10 -14.97
CA LEU A 416 -2.10 1.34 -15.74
C LEU A 416 -1.89 1.11 -17.23
N GLY A 417 -1.63 -0.13 -17.64
CA GLY A 417 -1.14 -0.43 -18.97
C GLY A 417 0.32 0.01 -19.13
N ASN A 418 0.97 -0.46 -20.19
CA ASN A 418 2.26 0.12 -20.57
C ASN A 418 1.97 1.53 -21.08
N GLY A 419 2.11 2.54 -20.22
CA GLY A 419 2.27 3.92 -20.68
C GLY A 419 3.36 3.90 -21.75
N GLY A 420 3.02 4.35 -22.96
CA GLY A 420 3.98 4.45 -24.04
C GLY A 420 5.22 5.18 -23.54
N ARG A 421 6.39 4.58 -23.81
CA ARG A 421 7.67 5.26 -23.70
C ARG A 421 7.67 6.56 -24.50
#